data_AF-E0SR14-F1
#
_entry.id   AF-E0SR14-F1
#
_cell.length_a   1.000
_cell.length_b   1.000
_cell.length_c   1.000
_cell.angle_alpha   90.00
_cell.angle_beta   90.00
_cell.angle_gamma   90.00
#
_symmetry.space_group_name_H-M   'P 1'
#
loop_
_entity.id
_entity.type
_entity.pdbx_description
1 polymer ?
#
loop_
_entity_poly.entity_id
_entity_poly.type
_entity_poly.pdbx_seq_one_letter_code
_entity_poly.pdbx_strand_id
1 'polypeptide(L)'
;MVVIKEDIMAAMLSTAYTIPSLLDLHKKLPLLDLSYVEKFTGMYVDEVHSILKEMNIKPLPMRYLKEDIYTLCSDILIHIGRFSGGLIPSEILLSQERGCKKILMLHSHPVPLPLPTIEDLISSSQLGYSIECVISRTDYGFAEMLCIEPRNSWNDVIKNMESHIMEFYSIFKKYVVLEEKQDMLFVPFPNRYEIKSAIDLINSIVDSKAEIIYAGFNMIDKTYISYTLS
;
A
#
# COMPACT_ATOMS: atom_id res chain seq x y z
N MET A 1 5.09 -14.71 -16.29
CA MET A 1 6.24 -14.33 -15.48
C MET A 1 7.05 -13.31 -16.24
N VAL A 2 6.82 -12.06 -15.89
CA VAL A 2 7.58 -10.90 -16.34
C VAL A 2 8.84 -10.82 -15.48
N VAL A 3 10.00 -10.82 -16.10
CA VAL A 3 11.27 -10.66 -15.38
C VAL A 3 11.50 -9.16 -15.17
N ILE A 4 11.36 -8.69 -13.93
CA ILE A 4 11.75 -7.33 -13.56
C ILE A 4 13.28 -7.30 -13.40
N LYS A 5 13.96 -6.53 -14.26
CA LYS A 5 15.41 -6.36 -14.21
C LYS A 5 15.83 -5.65 -12.91
N GLU A 6 17.05 -5.92 -12.44
CA GLU A 6 17.57 -5.35 -11.18
C GLU A 6 17.63 -3.82 -11.19
N ASP A 7 17.97 -3.20 -12.33
CA ASP A 7 18.02 -1.76 -12.50
C ASP A 7 16.62 -1.13 -12.41
N ILE A 8 15.60 -1.78 -12.98
CA ILE A 8 14.20 -1.37 -12.84
C ILE A 8 13.72 -1.53 -11.40
N MET A 9 14.05 -2.65 -10.75
CA MET A 9 13.73 -2.87 -9.33
C MET A 9 14.31 -1.78 -8.44
N ALA A 10 15.58 -1.42 -8.66
CA ALA A 10 16.24 -0.33 -7.96
C ALA A 10 15.56 1.02 -8.23
N ALA A 11 15.16 1.29 -9.47
CA ALA A 11 14.43 2.50 -9.83
C ALA A 11 13.06 2.57 -9.10
N MET A 12 12.30 1.48 -9.10
CA MET A 12 11.01 1.37 -8.38
C MET A 12 11.18 1.63 -6.89
N LEU A 13 12.14 0.96 -6.24
CA LEU A 13 12.42 1.15 -4.81
C LEU A 13 12.90 2.57 -4.49
N SER A 14 13.65 3.20 -5.38
CA SER A 14 14.13 4.58 -5.18
C SER A 14 13.00 5.61 -5.16
N THR A 15 11.81 5.29 -5.70
CA THR A 15 10.64 6.18 -5.58
C THR A 15 10.29 6.47 -4.12
N ALA A 16 10.63 5.57 -3.18
CA ALA A 16 10.44 5.75 -1.75
C ALA A 16 10.98 7.07 -1.18
N TYR A 17 11.98 7.70 -1.82
CA TYR A 17 12.49 9.01 -1.38
C TYR A 17 11.50 10.16 -1.58
N THR A 18 10.63 10.04 -2.58
CA THR A 18 9.75 11.12 -3.02
C THR A 18 8.30 10.90 -2.59
N ILE A 19 7.94 9.66 -2.23
CA ILE A 19 6.57 9.32 -1.88
C ILE A 19 6.13 10.02 -0.58
N PRO A 20 4.89 10.53 -0.52
CA PRO A 20 4.31 11.04 0.71
C PRO A 20 4.24 9.93 1.77
N SER A 21 4.55 10.25 3.02
CA SER A 21 4.38 9.32 4.13
C SER A 21 3.87 10.03 5.38
N LEU A 22 2.93 9.39 6.06
CA LEU A 22 2.44 9.87 7.35
C LEU A 22 3.50 9.77 8.46
N LEU A 23 4.56 8.98 8.26
CA LEU A 23 5.75 8.97 9.13
C LEU A 23 6.41 10.35 9.20
N ASP A 24 6.32 11.18 8.16
CA ASP A 24 6.88 12.53 8.18
C ASP A 24 6.03 13.49 9.02
N LEU A 25 4.74 13.18 9.22
CA LEU A 25 3.83 13.92 10.10
C LEU A 25 3.92 13.42 11.54
N HIS A 26 4.31 12.16 11.73
CA HIS A 26 4.32 11.43 13.00
C HIS A 26 5.09 12.12 14.13
N LYS A 27 6.18 12.86 13.84
CA LYS A 27 6.88 13.65 14.89
C LYS A 27 5.99 14.70 15.57
N LYS A 28 4.84 15.02 14.99
CA LYS A 28 3.86 16.00 15.48
C LYS A 28 2.48 15.40 15.78
N LEU A 29 2.31 14.09 15.65
CA LEU A 29 1.03 13.44 15.86
C LEU A 29 1.05 12.58 17.12
N PRO A 30 -0.01 12.63 17.94
CA PRO A 30 -0.23 11.63 18.95
C PRO A 30 -0.64 10.33 18.26
N LEU A 31 0.28 9.36 18.17
CA LEU A 31 -0.12 8.00 17.84
C LEU A 31 -0.87 7.39 19.01
N LEU A 32 -1.93 6.66 18.68
CA LEU A 32 -2.59 5.76 19.61
C LEU A 32 -1.76 4.49 19.76
N ASP A 33 -1.66 3.97 20.98
CA ASP A 33 -1.19 2.60 21.18
C ASP A 33 -2.25 1.58 20.71
N LEU A 34 -1.83 0.32 20.55
CA LEU A 34 -2.71 -0.78 20.11
C LEU A 34 -3.89 -1.03 21.05
N SER A 35 -3.79 -0.70 22.34
CA SER A 35 -4.88 -0.92 23.30
C SER A 35 -6.07 0.01 23.03
N TYR A 36 -5.82 1.25 22.58
CA TYR A 36 -6.87 2.16 22.16
C TYR A 36 -7.56 1.69 20.87
N VAL A 37 -6.81 1.09 19.94
CA VAL A 37 -7.37 0.55 18.68
C VAL A 37 -8.34 -0.58 18.94
N GLU A 38 -7.96 -1.50 19.82
CA GLU A 38 -8.82 -2.62 20.19
C GLU A 38 -10.08 -2.14 20.88
N LYS A 39 -9.98 -1.06 21.68
CA LYS A 39 -11.14 -0.40 22.27
C LYS A 39 -12.06 0.22 21.22
N PHE A 40 -11.51 0.82 20.16
CA PHE A 40 -12.30 1.44 19.08
C PHE A 40 -12.91 0.44 18.11
N THR A 41 -12.37 -0.78 18.06
CA THR A 41 -12.87 -1.83 17.17
C THR A 41 -14.31 -2.19 17.56
N GLY A 42 -15.28 -1.84 16.70
CA GLY A 42 -16.70 -2.11 16.94
C GLY A 42 -17.47 -0.98 17.62
N MET A 43 -16.84 0.17 17.89
CA MET A 43 -17.52 1.39 18.31
C MET A 43 -18.08 2.15 17.10
N TYR A 44 -19.14 2.95 17.33
CA TYR A 44 -19.61 3.89 16.32
C TYR A 44 -18.62 5.06 16.17
N VAL A 45 -18.51 5.62 14.96
CA VAL A 45 -17.56 6.70 14.64
C VAL A 45 -17.74 7.91 15.58
N ASP A 46 -18.98 8.30 15.88
CA ASP A 46 -19.27 9.41 16.80
C ASP A 46 -18.72 9.16 18.22
N GLU A 47 -18.72 7.92 18.69
CA GLU A 47 -18.19 7.54 20.00
C GLU A 47 -16.65 7.61 20.01
N VAL A 48 -16.01 7.12 18.95
CA VAL A 48 -14.56 7.24 18.76
C VAL A 48 -14.15 8.72 18.75
N HIS A 49 -14.92 9.58 18.07
CA HIS A 49 -14.67 11.02 18.00
C HIS A 49 -14.73 11.68 19.37
N SER A 50 -15.72 11.32 20.20
CA SER A 50 -15.81 11.82 21.57
C SER A 50 -14.57 11.47 22.39
N ILE A 51 -14.13 10.21 22.33
CA ILE A 51 -12.95 9.74 23.08
C ILE A 51 -11.68 10.44 22.60
N LEU A 52 -11.48 10.54 21.28
CA LEU A 52 -10.29 11.21 20.73
C LEU A 52 -10.27 12.70 21.09
N LYS A 53 -11.42 13.36 21.11
CA LYS A 53 -11.54 14.76 21.55
C LYS A 53 -11.20 14.91 23.04
N GLU A 54 -11.64 13.99 23.90
CA GLU A 54 -11.26 13.95 25.32
C GLU A 54 -9.75 13.74 25.50
N MET A 55 -9.14 12.96 24.63
CA MET A 55 -7.68 12.75 24.57
C MET A 55 -6.92 13.92 23.91
N ASN A 56 -7.62 14.98 23.46
CA ASN A 56 -7.06 16.10 22.69
C ASN A 56 -6.32 15.65 21.40
N ILE A 57 -6.73 14.52 20.84
CA ILE A 57 -6.25 14.02 19.55
C ILE A 57 -7.11 14.65 18.46
N LYS A 58 -6.46 15.37 17.54
CA LYS A 58 -7.14 16.00 16.41
C LYS A 58 -7.07 15.08 15.18
N PRO A 59 -8.16 14.94 14.42
CA PRO A 59 -8.13 14.28 13.12
C PRO A 59 -7.13 14.97 12.18
N LEU A 60 -6.55 14.23 11.21
CA LEU A 60 -5.87 14.86 10.09
C LEU A 60 -6.78 14.97 8.87
N PRO A 61 -6.68 16.07 8.11
CA PRO A 61 -7.29 16.16 6.80
C PRO A 61 -6.87 15.04 5.83
N MET A 62 -7.83 14.49 5.07
CA MET A 62 -7.61 13.48 4.01
C MET A 62 -6.58 13.89 2.96
N ARG A 63 -6.32 15.20 2.80
CA ARG A 63 -5.28 15.74 1.91
C ARG A 63 -3.85 15.24 2.23
N TYR A 64 -3.65 14.60 3.37
CA TYR A 64 -2.38 13.96 3.74
C TYR A 64 -2.26 12.51 3.25
N LEU A 65 -3.35 11.85 2.86
CA LEU A 65 -3.27 10.59 2.09
C LEU A 65 -2.96 10.96 0.65
N LYS A 66 -1.68 10.97 0.31
CA LYS A 66 -1.26 11.20 -1.06
C LYS A 66 -0.51 9.99 -1.57
N GLU A 67 -0.83 9.63 -2.81
CA GLU A 67 -0.27 8.47 -3.48
C GLU A 67 0.38 8.92 -4.79
N ASP A 68 1.64 8.56 -4.99
CA ASP A 68 2.32 8.68 -6.27
C ASP A 68 2.09 7.41 -7.08
N ILE A 69 1.77 7.58 -8.36
CA ILE A 69 1.53 6.48 -9.28
C ILE A 69 2.57 6.48 -10.37
N TYR A 70 3.07 5.29 -10.69
CA TYR A 70 4.06 5.03 -11.71
C TYR A 70 3.60 3.88 -12.60
N THR A 71 4.09 3.88 -13.83
CA THR A 71 3.89 2.78 -14.79
C THR A 71 5.21 2.40 -15.43
N LEU A 72 5.44 1.10 -15.60
CA LEU A 72 6.60 0.62 -16.35
C LEU A 72 6.27 0.53 -17.83
N CYS A 73 7.01 1.30 -18.62
CA CYS A 73 6.91 1.33 -20.06
C CYS A 73 8.16 0.76 -20.73
N SER A 74 8.06 -0.48 -21.22
CA SER A 74 9.23 -1.26 -21.66
C SER A 74 10.25 -1.40 -20.53
N ASP A 75 11.24 -0.50 -20.46
CA ASP A 75 12.28 -0.46 -19.43
C ASP A 75 12.36 0.90 -18.70
N ILE A 76 11.36 1.78 -18.89
CA ILE A 76 11.34 3.13 -18.32
C ILE A 76 10.20 3.25 -17.31
N LEU A 77 10.53 3.58 -16.06
CA LEU A 77 9.54 3.90 -15.04
C LEU A 77 9.05 5.35 -15.22
N ILE A 78 7.77 5.51 -15.49
CA ILE A 78 7.14 6.82 -15.75
C ILE A 78 6.28 7.20 -14.55
N HIS A 79 6.52 8.38 -13.97
CA HIS A 79 5.65 8.96 -12.96
C HIS A 79 4.40 9.55 -13.63
N ILE A 80 3.23 9.02 -13.28
CA ILE A 80 1.93 9.46 -13.81
C ILE A 80 1.46 10.71 -13.05
N GLY A 81 1.56 10.69 -11.73
CA GLY A 81 1.12 11.81 -10.91
C GLY A 81 0.89 11.45 -9.46
N ARG A 82 0.55 12.48 -8.67
CA ARG A 82 0.24 12.41 -7.25
C ARG A 82 -1.25 12.69 -7.03
N PHE A 83 -1.95 11.74 -6.43
CA PHE A 83 -3.39 11.85 -6.14
C PHE A 83 -3.63 11.90 -4.64
N SER A 84 -4.81 12.39 -4.23
CA SER A 84 -5.16 12.57 -2.81
C SER A 84 -6.40 11.75 -2.46
N GLY A 85 -6.45 11.23 -1.23
CA GLY A 85 -7.58 10.49 -0.69
C GLY A 85 -7.78 9.09 -1.27
N GLY A 86 -6.71 8.43 -1.73
CA GLY A 86 -6.78 7.07 -2.28
C GLY A 86 -7.55 6.95 -3.62
N LEU A 87 -7.93 8.08 -4.23
CA LEU A 87 -8.68 8.10 -5.48
C LEU A 87 -7.75 8.39 -6.65
N ILE A 88 -7.45 7.36 -7.44
CA ILE A 88 -6.66 7.48 -8.67
C ILE A 88 -7.61 7.52 -9.88
N PRO A 89 -7.71 8.64 -10.62
CA PRO A 89 -8.64 8.73 -11.75
C PRO A 89 -8.24 7.78 -12.89
N SER A 90 -9.10 6.80 -13.19
CA SER A 90 -8.86 5.80 -14.24
C SER A 90 -8.60 6.43 -15.61
N GLU A 91 -9.22 7.58 -15.90
CA GLU A 91 -9.02 8.33 -17.15
C GLU A 91 -7.55 8.73 -17.36
N ILE A 92 -6.85 9.11 -16.28
CA ILE A 92 -5.44 9.48 -16.34
C ILE A 92 -4.60 8.23 -16.62
N LEU A 93 -4.93 7.11 -15.97
CA LEU A 93 -4.24 5.83 -16.19
C LEU A 93 -4.47 5.28 -17.61
N LEU A 94 -5.68 5.40 -18.15
CA LEU A 94 -6.02 5.01 -19.52
C LEU A 94 -5.34 5.92 -20.56
N SER A 95 -5.16 7.21 -20.28
CA SER A 95 -4.48 8.12 -21.21
C SER A 95 -3.04 7.69 -21.55
N GLN A 96 -2.39 6.96 -20.64
CA GLN A 96 -1.02 6.45 -20.81
C GLN A 96 -0.92 5.22 -21.74
N GLU A 97 -2.02 4.57 -22.10
CA GLU A 97 -2.01 3.44 -23.07
C GLU A 97 -1.58 3.86 -24.48
N ARG A 98 -1.78 5.14 -24.83
CA ARG A 98 -1.46 5.68 -26.15
C ARG A 98 0.05 5.86 -26.31
N GLY A 99 0.78 4.76 -26.46
CA GLY A 99 2.23 4.75 -26.68
C GLY A 99 2.99 3.81 -25.75
N CYS A 100 2.31 3.16 -24.81
CA CYS A 100 2.95 2.30 -23.83
C CYS A 100 2.19 1.00 -23.59
N LYS A 101 2.86 -0.14 -23.75
CA LYS A 101 2.34 -1.41 -23.22
C LYS A 101 2.48 -1.36 -21.69
N LYS A 102 1.37 -1.21 -20.99
CA LYS A 102 1.29 -1.29 -19.53
C LYS A 102 1.75 -2.66 -19.05
N ILE A 103 2.89 -2.70 -18.38
CA ILE A 103 3.41 -3.94 -17.79
C ILE A 103 3.06 -3.96 -16.30
N LEU A 104 3.38 -2.88 -15.61
CA LEU A 104 3.36 -2.81 -14.15
C LEU A 104 2.74 -1.48 -13.71
N MET A 105 1.85 -1.55 -12.72
CA MET A 105 1.40 -0.42 -11.94
C MET A 105 2.17 -0.42 -10.61
N LEU A 106 2.75 0.72 -10.26
CA LEU A 106 3.38 0.94 -8.96
C LEU A 106 2.71 2.14 -8.33
N HIS A 107 2.17 1.99 -7.13
CA HIS A 107 1.65 3.10 -6.37
C HIS A 107 2.18 3.11 -4.94
N SER A 108 2.19 4.30 -4.34
CA SER A 108 2.70 4.49 -2.99
C SER A 108 1.58 4.54 -1.96
N HIS A 109 1.71 3.82 -0.84
CA HIS A 109 0.81 4.00 0.30
C HIS A 109 1.39 4.99 1.32
N PRO A 110 0.62 6.03 1.74
CA PRO A 110 1.06 7.02 2.71
C PRO A 110 1.06 6.46 4.14
N VAL A 111 0.26 5.43 4.41
CA VAL A 111 0.31 4.59 5.61
C VAL A 111 1.45 3.57 5.42
N PRO A 112 2.28 3.30 6.45
CA PRO A 112 3.39 2.32 6.43
C PRO A 112 2.93 0.87 6.24
N LEU A 113 2.32 0.58 5.09
CA LEU A 113 1.71 -0.71 4.76
C LEU A 113 1.85 -0.97 3.24
N PRO A 114 2.87 -1.72 2.81
CA PRO A 114 3.19 -1.91 1.40
C PRO A 114 2.37 -3.03 0.76
N LEU A 115 1.05 -3.04 0.96
CA LEU A 115 0.20 -4.17 0.56
C LEU A 115 -0.93 -3.68 -0.35
N PRO A 116 -1.13 -4.31 -1.52
CA PRO A 116 -2.27 -4.01 -2.37
C PRO A 116 -3.56 -4.45 -1.70
N THR A 117 -4.55 -3.56 -1.79
CA THR A 117 -5.96 -3.83 -1.49
C THR A 117 -6.60 -4.66 -2.60
N ILE A 118 -7.80 -5.20 -2.38
CA ILE A 118 -8.53 -5.90 -3.44
C ILE A 118 -8.90 -4.93 -4.57
N GLU A 119 -9.21 -3.69 -4.22
CA GLU A 119 -9.50 -2.60 -5.14
C GLU A 119 -8.32 -2.30 -6.07
N ASP A 120 -7.08 -2.38 -5.57
CA ASP A 120 -5.87 -2.25 -6.38
C ASP A 120 -5.78 -3.38 -7.41
N LEU A 121 -5.99 -4.63 -6.99
CA LEU A 121 -5.99 -5.79 -7.90
C LEU A 121 -7.09 -5.69 -8.97
N ILE A 122 -8.28 -5.23 -8.59
CA ILE A 122 -9.39 -4.98 -9.52
C ILE A 122 -9.01 -3.88 -10.51
N SER A 123 -8.43 -2.78 -10.03
CA SER A 123 -8.01 -1.66 -10.87
C SER A 123 -6.95 -2.09 -11.87
N SER A 124 -5.92 -2.81 -11.42
CA SER A 124 -4.89 -3.38 -12.28
C SER A 124 -5.46 -4.33 -13.34
N SER A 125 -6.42 -5.18 -12.96
CA SER A 125 -7.15 -6.05 -13.89
C SER A 125 -7.91 -5.26 -14.96
N GLN A 126 -8.70 -4.27 -14.55
CA GLN A 126 -9.54 -3.46 -15.45
C GLN A 126 -8.71 -2.59 -16.40
N LEU A 127 -7.55 -2.13 -15.94
CA LEU A 127 -6.64 -1.27 -16.70
C LEU A 127 -5.59 -2.04 -17.51
N GLY A 128 -5.64 -3.37 -17.47
CA GLY A 128 -4.78 -4.25 -18.27
C GLY A 128 -3.32 -4.31 -17.82
N TYR A 129 -3.02 -4.01 -16.55
CA TYR A 129 -1.69 -4.21 -15.98
C TYR A 129 -1.41 -5.69 -15.75
N SER A 130 -0.16 -6.13 -15.93
CA SER A 130 0.24 -7.52 -15.68
C SER A 130 0.72 -7.71 -14.23
N ILE A 131 1.15 -6.63 -13.58
CA ILE A 131 1.71 -6.64 -12.22
C ILE A 131 1.15 -5.43 -11.48
N GLU A 132 0.69 -5.66 -10.26
CA GLU A 132 0.36 -4.60 -9.29
C GLU A 132 1.46 -4.52 -8.25
N CYS A 133 1.92 -3.32 -7.92
CA CYS A 133 2.94 -3.09 -6.91
C CYS A 133 2.56 -1.95 -5.97
N VAL A 134 2.73 -2.19 -4.68
CA VAL A 134 2.62 -1.17 -3.65
C VAL A 134 3.96 -0.95 -3.00
N ILE A 135 4.41 0.29 -2.93
CA ILE A 135 5.56 0.70 -2.13
C ILE A 135 5.12 1.56 -0.96
N SER A 136 5.72 1.37 0.19
CA SER A 136 5.48 2.23 1.34
C SER A 136 6.74 2.41 2.17
N ARG A 137 6.88 3.59 2.78
CA ARG A 137 7.87 3.82 3.83
C ARG A 137 7.36 3.19 5.10
N THR A 138 8.06 2.17 5.61
CA THR A 138 7.64 1.41 6.79
C THR A 138 8.39 1.84 8.06
N ASP A 139 9.47 2.60 7.90
CA ASP A 139 10.12 3.37 8.97
C ASP A 139 10.83 4.61 8.36
N TYR A 140 11.40 5.49 9.19
CA TYR A 140 12.10 6.70 8.76
C TYR A 140 13.27 6.43 7.80
N GLY A 141 13.90 5.26 7.90
CA GLY A 141 15.05 4.87 7.08
C GLY A 141 14.78 3.68 6.15
N PHE A 142 13.54 3.18 6.07
CA PHE A 142 13.26 1.94 5.36
C PHE A 142 11.94 2.02 4.59
N ALA A 143 11.96 1.46 3.37
CA ALA A 143 10.78 1.28 2.55
C ALA A 143 10.68 -0.17 2.10
N GLU A 144 9.46 -0.65 1.93
CA GLU A 144 9.15 -2.01 1.53
C GLU A 144 8.16 -1.94 0.37
N MET A 145 8.26 -2.93 -0.53
CA MET A 145 7.43 -3.03 -1.72
C MET A 145 6.98 -4.46 -1.93
N LEU A 146 5.68 -4.63 -2.17
CA LEU A 146 5.08 -5.91 -2.55
C LEU A 146 4.49 -5.78 -3.95
N CYS A 147 4.84 -6.72 -4.83
CA CYS A 147 4.22 -6.87 -6.13
C CYS A 147 3.53 -8.22 -6.26
N ILE A 148 2.41 -8.23 -7.00
CA ILE A 148 1.64 -9.41 -7.33
C ILE A 148 1.55 -9.55 -8.85
N GLU A 149 2.04 -10.66 -9.40
CA GLU A 149 1.85 -11.04 -10.80
C GLU A 149 0.96 -12.30 -10.87
N PRO A 150 -0.24 -12.25 -11.46
CA PRO A 150 -1.06 -13.44 -11.64
C PRO A 150 -0.35 -14.48 -12.53
N ARG A 151 -0.36 -15.75 -12.11
CA ARG A 151 0.14 -16.87 -12.93
C ARG A 151 -0.76 -17.13 -14.14
N ASN A 152 -2.08 -16.97 -13.96
CA ASN A 152 -3.10 -17.23 -14.98
C ASN A 152 -3.98 -16.01 -15.26
N SER A 153 -4.70 -15.52 -14.25
CA SER A 153 -5.63 -14.39 -14.40
C SER A 153 -5.79 -13.61 -13.10
N TRP A 154 -6.00 -12.30 -13.21
CA TRP A 154 -6.37 -11.47 -12.06
C TRP A 154 -7.63 -11.96 -11.35
N ASN A 155 -8.61 -12.48 -12.10
CA ASN A 155 -9.86 -12.98 -11.52
C ASN A 155 -9.64 -14.11 -10.53
N ASP A 156 -8.65 -14.98 -10.77
CA ASP A 156 -8.32 -16.06 -9.83
C ASP A 156 -7.68 -15.53 -8.55
N VAL A 157 -6.80 -14.53 -8.67
CA VAL A 157 -6.16 -13.87 -7.52
C VAL A 157 -7.21 -13.12 -6.70
N ILE A 158 -8.05 -12.31 -7.34
CA ILE A 158 -9.10 -11.51 -6.70
C ILE A 158 -10.08 -12.41 -5.96
N LYS A 159 -10.65 -13.44 -6.61
CA LYS A 159 -11.60 -14.36 -5.96
C LYS A 159 -11.01 -15.06 -4.74
N ASN A 160 -9.73 -15.40 -4.82
CA ASN A 160 -9.06 -16.10 -3.74
C ASN A 160 -8.77 -15.15 -2.56
N MET A 161 -8.38 -13.91 -2.83
CA MET A 161 -8.30 -12.84 -1.82
C MET A 161 -9.66 -12.54 -1.19
N GLU A 162 -10.72 -12.43 -1.98
CA GLU A 162 -12.11 -12.23 -1.50
C GLU A 162 -12.57 -13.38 -0.58
N SER A 163 -12.19 -14.62 -0.89
CA SER A 163 -12.53 -15.78 -0.06
C SER A 163 -11.87 -15.75 1.32
N HIS A 164 -10.76 -15.03 1.45
CA HIS A 164 -9.99 -14.86 2.70
C HIS A 164 -10.09 -13.43 3.25
N ILE A 165 -11.07 -12.65 2.78
CA ILE A 165 -11.19 -11.22 3.11
C ILE A 165 -11.33 -10.99 4.62
N MET A 166 -11.95 -11.92 5.35
CA MET A 166 -12.07 -11.84 6.80
C MET A 166 -10.72 -11.98 7.52
N GLU A 167 -9.83 -12.85 7.02
CA GLU A 167 -8.47 -13.01 7.56
C GLU A 167 -7.64 -11.76 7.26
N PHE A 168 -7.72 -11.26 6.03
CA PHE A 168 -7.11 -10.01 5.61
C PHE A 168 -7.57 -8.84 6.51
N TYR A 169 -8.88 -8.61 6.62
CA TYR A 169 -9.44 -7.57 7.49
C TYR A 169 -9.06 -7.75 8.96
N SER A 170 -8.90 -8.98 9.45
CA SER A 170 -8.53 -9.21 10.86
C SER A 170 -7.15 -8.64 11.22
N ILE A 171 -6.21 -8.63 10.28
CA ILE A 171 -4.90 -8.02 10.42
C ILE A 171 -4.99 -6.51 10.25
N PHE A 172 -5.67 -6.04 9.20
CA PHE A 172 -5.67 -4.61 8.86
C PHE A 172 -6.60 -3.76 9.67
N LYS A 173 -7.67 -4.30 10.27
CA LYS A 173 -8.64 -3.50 11.04
C LYS A 173 -7.97 -2.65 12.13
N LYS A 174 -6.78 -3.06 12.60
CA LYS A 174 -6.00 -2.32 13.60
C LYS A 174 -5.24 -1.12 13.03
N TYR A 175 -5.10 -1.04 11.71
CA TYR A 175 -4.29 -0.08 10.94
C TYR A 175 -5.13 0.70 9.90
N VAL A 176 -6.44 0.47 9.85
CA VAL A 176 -7.38 1.21 8.98
C VAL A 176 -7.56 2.64 9.49
N VAL A 177 -7.37 3.59 8.57
CA VAL A 177 -7.68 5.01 8.77
C VAL A 177 -9.19 5.19 8.85
N LEU A 178 -9.71 5.79 9.92
CA LEU A 178 -11.14 6.09 10.02
C LEU A 178 -11.43 7.42 9.32
N GLU A 179 -12.15 7.40 8.20
CA GLU A 179 -12.51 8.61 7.45
C GLU A 179 -13.81 9.26 7.98
N GLU A 180 -13.80 10.59 8.19
CA GLU A 180 -15.00 11.40 8.49
C GLU A 180 -14.99 12.71 7.69
N LYS A 181 -15.96 12.93 6.79
CA LYS A 181 -16.27 14.26 6.21
C LYS A 181 -15.03 15.09 5.79
N GLN A 182 -14.02 14.45 5.18
CA GLN A 182 -12.71 15.00 4.75
C GLN A 182 -11.56 14.97 5.77
N ASP A 183 -11.79 14.44 6.95
CA ASP A 183 -10.82 14.21 8.02
C ASP A 183 -10.61 12.71 8.26
N MET A 184 -9.56 12.39 9.01
CA MET A 184 -9.09 11.04 9.25
C MET A 184 -8.59 10.88 10.67
N LEU A 185 -8.92 9.76 11.31
CA LEU A 185 -8.33 9.36 12.57
C LEU A 185 -7.23 8.32 12.32
N PHE A 186 -6.07 8.53 12.93
CA PHE A 186 -4.95 7.58 12.83
C PHE A 186 -5.04 6.56 13.92
N VAL A 187 -4.79 5.33 13.51
CA VAL A 187 -4.45 4.18 14.30
C VAL A 187 -2.92 4.04 14.34
N PRO A 188 -2.32 3.28 15.28
CA PRO A 188 -0.89 2.98 15.27
C PRO A 188 -0.44 2.49 13.91
N PHE A 189 0.82 2.74 13.62
CA PHE A 189 1.47 2.16 12.47
C PHE A 189 1.90 0.73 12.78
N PRO A 190 1.74 -0.21 11.83
CA PRO A 190 2.26 -1.55 12.02
C PRO A 190 3.78 -1.49 12.13
N ASN A 191 4.33 -2.28 13.04
CA ASN A 191 5.76 -2.53 13.08
C ASN A 191 6.17 -3.53 11.98
N ARG A 192 7.47 -3.68 11.74
CA ARG A 192 7.97 -4.55 10.66
C ARG A 192 7.61 -6.03 10.82
N TYR A 193 7.43 -6.53 12.04
CA TYR A 193 6.97 -7.91 12.25
C TYR A 193 5.52 -8.07 11.79
N GLU A 194 4.66 -7.10 12.09
CA GLU A 194 3.25 -7.10 11.67
C GLU A 194 3.12 -6.99 10.15
N ILE A 195 3.94 -6.13 9.53
CA ILE A 195 4.03 -6.02 8.06
C ILE A 195 4.44 -7.36 7.45
N LYS A 196 5.48 -7.99 8.01
CA LYS A 196 5.94 -9.30 7.53
C LYS A 196 4.86 -10.38 7.68
N SER A 197 4.18 -10.46 8.83
CA SER A 197 3.08 -11.42 9.02
C SER A 197 1.94 -11.21 8.04
N ALA A 198 1.64 -9.95 7.69
CA ALA A 198 0.64 -9.63 6.68
C ALA A 198 1.06 -10.08 5.28
N ILE A 199 2.34 -9.91 4.91
CA ILE A 199 2.89 -10.37 3.64
C ILE A 199 2.88 -11.88 3.56
N ASP A 200 3.31 -12.57 4.62
CA ASP A 200 3.32 -14.03 4.70
C ASP A 200 1.89 -14.58 4.53
N LEU A 201 0.87 -13.91 5.12
CA LEU A 201 -0.53 -14.26 4.90
C LEU A 201 -0.93 -14.07 3.44
N ILE A 202 -0.68 -12.90 2.83
CA ILE A 202 -1.00 -12.66 1.41
C ILE A 202 -0.34 -13.72 0.53
N ASN A 203 0.94 -14.00 0.76
CA ASN A 203 1.69 -15.03 0.04
C ASN A 203 0.97 -16.38 0.16
N SER A 204 0.62 -16.81 1.38
CA SER A 204 -0.08 -18.08 1.59
C SER A 204 -1.45 -18.14 0.90
N ILE A 205 -2.17 -17.02 0.85
CA ILE A 205 -3.45 -16.93 0.15
C ILE A 205 -3.19 -17.12 -1.34
N VAL A 206 -2.30 -16.35 -1.95
CA VAL A 206 -2.16 -16.25 -3.41
C VAL A 206 -1.12 -17.18 -4.03
N ASP A 207 -0.37 -17.98 -3.26
CA ASP A 207 0.79 -18.78 -3.70
C ASP A 207 0.53 -19.59 -5.00
N SER A 208 -0.62 -20.29 -5.04
CA SER A 208 -1.00 -21.09 -6.22
C SER A 208 -1.55 -20.28 -7.40
N LYS A 209 -1.80 -18.98 -7.21
CA LYS A 209 -2.51 -18.08 -8.15
C LYS A 209 -1.64 -16.96 -8.71
N ALA A 210 -0.64 -16.53 -7.96
CA ALA A 210 0.26 -15.44 -8.30
C ALA A 210 1.71 -15.78 -7.93
N GLU A 211 2.62 -15.05 -8.54
CA GLU A 211 3.98 -14.88 -8.05
C GLU A 211 4.02 -13.59 -7.22
N ILE A 212 4.75 -13.64 -6.10
CA ILE A 212 4.95 -12.48 -5.23
C ILE A 212 6.39 -12.03 -5.31
N ILE A 213 6.59 -10.74 -5.53
CA ILE A 213 7.90 -10.11 -5.44
C ILE A 213 7.89 -9.19 -4.22
N TYR A 214 8.67 -9.54 -3.21
CA TYR A 214 8.82 -8.74 -2.01
C TYR A 214 10.25 -8.21 -1.89
N ALA A 215 10.37 -6.88 -1.78
CA ALA A 215 11.66 -6.21 -1.70
C ALA A 215 11.65 -5.07 -0.68
N GLY A 216 12.81 -4.84 -0.08
CA GLY A 216 13.08 -3.77 0.88
C GLY A 216 14.17 -2.85 0.37
N PHE A 217 14.15 -1.62 0.86
CA PHE A 217 15.10 -0.60 0.49
C PHE A 217 15.49 0.23 1.71
N ASN A 218 16.79 0.22 2.02
CA ASN A 218 17.35 1.07 3.04
C ASN A 218 17.62 2.45 2.45
N MET A 219 16.87 3.43 2.94
CA MET A 219 16.92 4.81 2.46
C MET A 219 18.15 5.58 2.97
N ILE A 220 18.87 5.05 3.95
CA ILE A 220 20.06 5.70 4.52
C ILE A 220 21.29 5.40 3.67
N ASP A 221 21.52 4.12 3.37
CA ASP A 221 22.71 3.65 2.64
C ASP A 221 22.44 3.28 1.18
N LYS A 222 21.19 3.42 0.70
CA LYS A 222 20.75 3.14 -0.67
C LYS A 222 20.93 1.69 -1.09
N THR A 223 20.84 0.75 -0.14
CA THR A 223 20.91 -0.69 -0.43
C THR A 223 19.53 -1.32 -0.59
N TYR A 224 19.42 -2.27 -1.52
CA TYR A 224 18.20 -3.07 -1.73
C TYR A 224 18.36 -4.45 -1.09
N ILE A 225 17.26 -4.97 -0.59
CA ILE A 225 17.17 -6.29 0.02
C ILE A 225 16.04 -7.03 -0.70
N SER A 226 16.38 -8.07 -1.46
CA SER A 226 15.35 -8.98 -1.98
C SER A 226 15.01 -9.99 -0.89
N TYR A 227 13.72 -10.23 -0.67
CA TYR A 227 13.28 -11.26 0.24
C TYR A 227 12.92 -12.53 -0.54
N THR A 228 13.34 -13.68 -0.04
CA THR A 228 12.77 -14.96 -0.47
C THR A 228 11.57 -15.24 0.43
N LEU A 229 10.38 -15.29 -0.15
CA LEU A 229 9.20 -15.76 0.55
C LEU A 229 9.25 -17.30 0.55
N SER A 230 9.05 -17.90 1.72
CA SER A 230 9.14 -19.34 1.96
C SER A 230 7.77 -19.98 2.09
#